data_AF-I3UDE9-F1
#
_entry.id   AF-I3UDE9-F1
#
_cell.length_a   1.000
_cell.length_b   1.000
_cell.length_c   1.000
_cell.angle_alpha   90.00
_cell.angle_beta   90.00
_cell.angle_gamma   90.00
#
_symmetry.space_group_name_H-M   'P 1'
#
loop_
_entity.id
_entity.type
_entity.pdbx_description
1 polymer ?
#
loop_
_entity_poly.entity_id
_entity_poly.type
_entity_poly.pdbx_seq_one_letter_code
_entity_poly.pdbx_strand_id
1 'polypeptide(L)'
;MTGFIVVVPARAASTRLPGKMLADIGGLPMVVRTAQQAARSAASQVYIATDDPHIANVVRHHGFTPLLTRADHPSGTDRLAEVVAQLALPDDQVIVNVQGDEPMIEPDIINLTAGDLQAHSAAAISTCAYPLADRQDFFNPNIVKVVCSSDQYALYFSRAPFRGHATILLPVTAISGPYRQSCLQVFPHCIILAYTLIVAGS
;
A
#
# COMPACT_ATOMS: atom_id res chain seq x y z
N MET A 1 -15.37 17.21 -0.44
CA MET A 1 -14.48 16.04 -0.36
C MET A 1 -13.09 16.51 -0.74
N THR A 2 -12.11 16.37 0.14
CA THR A 2 -10.70 16.34 -0.28
C THR A 2 -10.49 15.00 -1.01
N GLY A 3 -10.08 15.07 -2.28
CA GLY A 3 -9.76 13.87 -3.05
C GLY A 3 -8.46 13.24 -2.55
N PHE A 4 -8.23 11.96 -2.86
CA PHE A 4 -6.96 11.30 -2.54
C PHE A 4 -6.00 11.33 -3.74
N ILE A 5 -4.70 11.28 -3.47
CA ILE A 5 -3.67 11.03 -4.48
C ILE A 5 -3.12 9.60 -4.35
N VAL A 6 -2.52 9.08 -5.41
CA VAL A 6 -1.75 7.83 -5.37
C VAL A 6 -0.26 8.13 -5.52
N VAL A 7 0.56 7.49 -4.69
CA VAL A 7 2.01 7.46 -4.82
C VAL A 7 2.46 6.02 -5.07
N VAL A 8 3.20 5.83 -6.17
CA VAL A 8 3.72 4.54 -6.61
C VAL A 8 5.24 4.50 -6.37
N PRO A 9 5.74 3.87 -5.28
CA PRO A 9 7.18 3.77 -5.04
C PRO A 9 7.85 2.79 -6.03
N ALA A 10 8.92 3.25 -6.67
CA ALA A 10 9.65 2.50 -7.69
C ALA A 10 11.17 2.58 -7.46
N ARG A 11 11.70 1.64 -6.69
CA ARG A 11 13.15 1.51 -6.42
C ARG A 11 13.85 0.75 -7.54
N ALA A 12 14.97 1.24 -8.04
CA ALA A 12 15.79 0.48 -8.99
C ALA A 12 16.50 -0.72 -8.33
N ALA A 13 16.94 -0.55 -7.07
CA ALA A 13 17.64 -1.58 -6.30
C ALA A 13 16.69 -2.70 -5.81
N SER A 14 16.45 -3.69 -6.67
CA SER A 14 15.74 -4.93 -6.33
C SER A 14 16.70 -6.11 -6.29
N THR A 15 16.98 -6.62 -5.08
CA THR A 15 17.93 -7.72 -4.85
C THR A 15 17.46 -9.09 -5.36
N ARG A 16 16.13 -9.28 -5.50
CA ARG A 16 15.53 -10.54 -5.98
C ARG A 16 15.29 -10.57 -7.49
N LEU A 17 15.20 -9.42 -8.13
CA LEU A 17 14.96 -9.29 -9.57
C LEU A 17 15.52 -7.94 -10.05
N PRO A 18 16.75 -7.90 -10.59
CA PRO A 18 17.34 -6.68 -11.14
C PRO A 18 16.43 -6.08 -12.23
N GLY A 19 16.32 -4.74 -12.26
CA GLY A 19 15.49 -4.05 -13.24
C GLY A 19 13.97 -4.24 -13.10
N LYS A 20 13.48 -4.85 -12.00
CA LYS A 20 12.06 -5.20 -11.78
C LYS A 20 11.05 -4.14 -12.25
N MET A 21 11.25 -2.88 -11.87
CA MET A 21 10.32 -1.78 -12.19
C MET A 21 10.18 -1.50 -13.69
N LEU A 22 11.21 -1.85 -14.48
CA LEU A 22 11.27 -1.69 -15.93
C LEU A 22 11.08 -3.01 -16.70
N ALA A 23 10.81 -4.13 -16.00
CA ALA A 23 10.49 -5.38 -16.65
C ALA A 23 9.21 -5.24 -17.51
N ASP A 24 9.22 -5.86 -18.70
CA ASP A 24 8.06 -5.79 -19.59
C ASP A 24 6.88 -6.61 -19.06
N ILE A 25 5.73 -5.97 -18.98
CA ILE A 25 4.45 -6.56 -18.63
C ILE A 25 3.48 -6.29 -19.79
N GLY A 26 3.63 -7.09 -20.84
CA GLY A 26 2.78 -7.06 -22.04
C GLY A 26 2.97 -5.81 -22.89
N GLY A 27 4.21 -5.41 -23.16
CA GLY A 27 4.56 -4.23 -23.96
C GLY A 27 4.61 -2.90 -23.20
N LEU A 28 4.61 -2.92 -21.87
CA LEU A 28 4.83 -1.73 -21.03
C LEU A 28 5.66 -2.08 -19.78
N PRO A 29 6.50 -1.15 -19.27
CA PRO A 29 7.21 -1.31 -18.00
C PRO A 29 6.27 -1.59 -16.82
N MET A 30 6.66 -2.49 -15.91
CA MET A 30 5.89 -2.86 -14.72
C MET A 30 5.36 -1.66 -13.93
N VAL A 31 6.21 -0.68 -13.60
CA VAL A 31 5.79 0.52 -12.85
C VAL A 31 4.77 1.37 -13.61
N VAL A 32 4.86 1.40 -14.95
CA VAL A 32 3.92 2.13 -15.82
C VAL A 32 2.58 1.42 -15.88
N ARG A 33 2.56 0.08 -15.93
CA ARG A 33 1.32 -0.71 -15.79
C ARG A 33 0.63 -0.45 -14.46
N THR A 34 1.36 -0.48 -13.36
CA THR A 34 0.84 -0.15 -12.02
C THR A 34 0.26 1.27 -11.99
N ALA A 35 0.99 2.26 -12.51
CA ALA A 35 0.50 3.64 -12.57
C ALA A 35 -0.74 3.82 -13.46
N GLN A 36 -0.86 3.06 -14.56
CA GLN A 36 -2.06 3.03 -15.40
C GLN A 36 -3.27 2.46 -14.67
N GLN A 37 -3.12 1.40 -13.88
CA GLN A 37 -4.23 0.91 -13.06
C GLN A 37 -4.60 1.91 -11.96
N ALA A 38 -3.62 2.49 -11.28
CA ALA A 38 -3.84 3.52 -10.27
C ALA A 38 -4.61 4.73 -10.83
N ALA A 39 -4.30 5.17 -12.05
CA ALA A 39 -4.98 6.28 -12.73
C ALA A 39 -6.41 5.97 -13.19
N ARG A 40 -6.87 4.72 -13.09
CA ARG A 40 -8.28 4.33 -13.31
C ARG A 40 -9.11 4.37 -12.02
N SER A 41 -8.49 4.63 -10.86
CA SER A 41 -9.19 4.87 -9.60
C SER A 41 -9.74 6.30 -9.53
N ALA A 42 -10.43 6.66 -8.46
CA ALA A 42 -10.90 8.01 -8.19
C ALA A 42 -9.80 8.97 -7.66
N ALA A 43 -8.52 8.60 -7.82
CA ALA A 43 -7.39 9.45 -7.47
C ALA A 43 -7.40 10.75 -8.27
N SER A 44 -7.18 11.89 -7.61
CA SER A 44 -7.03 13.17 -8.30
C SER A 44 -5.73 13.29 -9.08
N GLN A 45 -4.68 12.58 -8.64
CA GLN A 45 -3.37 12.53 -9.29
C GLN A 45 -2.63 11.24 -8.92
N VAL A 46 -1.79 10.75 -9.84
CA VAL A 46 -0.83 9.65 -9.62
C VAL A 46 0.59 10.16 -9.79
N TYR A 47 1.45 9.85 -8.83
CA TYR A 47 2.89 10.16 -8.84
C TYR A 47 3.71 8.87 -8.73
N ILE A 48 4.89 8.82 -9.35
CA ILE A 48 5.83 7.70 -9.20
C ILE A 48 7.06 8.19 -8.41
N ALA A 49 7.31 7.62 -7.24
CA ALA A 49 8.39 8.01 -6.35
C ALA A 49 9.62 7.10 -6.54
N THR A 50 10.62 7.57 -7.29
CA THR A 50 11.79 6.77 -7.68
C THR A 50 13.11 7.40 -7.21
N ASP A 51 14.13 6.57 -7.07
CA ASP A 51 15.52 6.97 -6.81
C ASP A 51 16.37 7.04 -8.08
N ASP A 52 15.81 6.63 -9.21
CA ASP A 52 16.54 6.37 -10.45
C ASP A 52 16.10 7.33 -11.58
N PRO A 53 17.01 8.16 -12.12
CA PRO A 53 16.71 9.07 -13.23
C PRO A 53 16.28 8.37 -14.53
N HIS A 54 16.71 7.13 -14.78
CA HIS A 54 16.27 6.33 -15.92
C HIS A 54 14.81 5.89 -15.74
N ILE A 55 14.43 5.39 -14.56
CA ILE A 55 13.01 5.11 -14.23
C ILE A 55 12.18 6.39 -14.39
N ALA A 56 12.64 7.52 -13.84
CA ALA A 56 11.95 8.81 -13.97
C ALA A 56 11.74 9.23 -15.44
N ASN A 57 12.72 9.01 -16.31
CA ASN A 57 12.60 9.32 -17.74
C ASN A 57 11.62 8.41 -18.46
N VAL A 58 11.60 7.10 -18.16
CA VAL A 58 10.61 6.16 -18.70
C VAL A 58 9.19 6.54 -18.26
N VAL A 59 8.99 6.81 -16.97
CA VAL A 59 7.70 7.27 -16.41
C VAL A 59 7.20 8.53 -17.12
N ARG A 60 8.08 9.52 -17.31
CA ARG A 60 7.75 10.76 -18.03
C ARG A 60 7.40 10.53 -19.50
N HIS A 61 8.11 9.62 -20.18
CA HIS A 61 7.81 9.25 -21.57
C HIS A 61 6.40 8.64 -21.71
N HIS A 62 5.92 7.91 -20.70
CA HIS A 62 4.57 7.36 -20.64
C HIS A 62 3.51 8.33 -20.06
N GLY A 63 3.82 9.62 -19.91
CA GLY A 63 2.85 10.66 -19.55
C GLY A 63 2.54 10.79 -18.05
N PHE A 64 3.29 10.11 -17.18
CA PHE A 64 3.13 10.21 -15.73
C PHE A 64 4.15 11.18 -15.11
N THR A 65 3.86 11.67 -13.89
CA THR A 65 4.75 12.57 -13.14
C THR A 65 5.69 11.76 -12.23
N PRO A 66 7.00 11.67 -12.54
CA PRO A 66 7.98 11.12 -11.61
C PRO A 66 8.37 12.17 -10.56
N LEU A 67 8.59 11.71 -9.33
CA LEU A 67 9.24 12.44 -8.26
C LEU A 67 10.55 11.71 -7.93
N LEU A 68 11.67 12.41 -8.04
CA LEU A 68 12.97 11.88 -7.62
C LEU A 68 13.07 12.01 -6.10
N THR A 69 13.40 10.90 -5.45
CA THR A 69 13.48 10.73 -4.00
C THR A 69 14.83 10.13 -3.64
N ARG A 70 15.25 10.26 -2.39
CA ARG A 70 16.57 9.77 -1.98
C ARG A 70 16.67 8.24 -2.05
N ALA A 71 17.86 7.75 -2.40
CA ALA A 71 18.16 6.33 -2.54
C ALA A 71 18.36 5.60 -1.19
N ASP A 72 18.59 6.35 -0.10
CA ASP A 72 18.95 5.85 1.23
C ASP A 72 17.76 5.63 2.18
N HIS A 73 16.52 5.82 1.70
CA HIS A 73 15.30 5.60 2.50
C HIS A 73 15.17 4.16 3.00
N PRO A 74 15.11 3.90 4.33
CA PRO A 74 15.07 2.53 4.85
C PRO A 74 13.74 1.82 4.55
N SER A 75 12.61 2.54 4.48
CA SER A 75 11.29 1.98 4.17
C SER A 75 10.55 2.70 3.04
N GLY A 76 9.43 2.13 2.59
CA GLY A 76 8.51 2.80 1.66
C GLY A 76 7.84 4.04 2.28
N THR A 77 7.59 4.01 3.59
CA THR A 77 6.97 5.12 4.33
C THR A 77 7.86 6.37 4.35
N ASP A 78 9.16 6.22 4.60
CA ASP A 78 10.10 7.36 4.61
C ASP A 78 10.16 8.07 3.24
N ARG A 79 10.03 7.30 2.17
CA ARG A 79 9.92 7.82 0.79
C ARG A 79 8.62 8.58 0.57
N LEU A 80 7.50 8.12 1.13
CA LEU A 80 6.24 8.86 1.08
C LEU A 80 6.34 10.18 1.84
N ALA A 81 6.98 10.23 3.01
CA ALA A 81 7.21 11.46 3.74
C ALA A 81 8.03 12.49 2.94
N GLU A 82 9.03 12.06 2.17
CA GLU A 82 9.73 12.96 1.23
C GLU A 82 8.78 13.47 0.13
N VAL A 83 7.94 12.62 -0.45
CA VAL A 83 6.96 13.02 -1.48
C VAL A 83 5.96 14.05 -0.94
N VAL A 84 5.46 13.87 0.28
CA VAL A 84 4.60 14.85 0.98
C VAL A 84 5.28 16.22 1.04
N ALA A 85 6.53 16.25 1.51
CA ALA A 85 7.31 17.48 1.65
C ALA A 85 7.62 18.13 0.29
N GLN A 86 7.96 17.36 -0.74
CA GLN A 86 8.22 17.87 -2.09
C GLN A 86 6.98 18.49 -2.76
N LEU A 87 5.81 17.90 -2.52
CA LEU A 87 4.54 18.35 -3.10
C LEU A 87 3.85 19.45 -2.27
N ALA A 88 4.36 19.77 -1.07
CA ALA A 88 3.76 20.72 -0.13
C ALA A 88 2.26 20.44 0.12
N LEU A 89 1.92 19.16 0.30
CA LEU A 89 0.54 18.72 0.53
C LEU A 89 0.05 19.19 1.91
N PRO A 90 -1.25 19.49 2.07
CA PRO A 90 -1.82 19.79 3.38
C PRO A 90 -1.87 18.52 4.26
N ASP A 91 -1.84 18.71 5.58
CA ASP A 91 -1.79 17.61 6.56
C ASP A 91 -2.98 16.64 6.45
N ASP A 92 -4.14 17.10 5.95
CA ASP A 92 -5.35 16.31 5.74
C ASP A 92 -5.42 15.60 4.36
N GLN A 93 -4.36 15.72 3.54
CA GLN A 93 -4.29 15.03 2.25
C GLN A 93 -4.20 13.52 2.44
N VAL A 94 -5.18 12.81 1.88
CA VAL A 94 -5.20 11.34 1.82
C VAL A 94 -4.26 10.85 0.72
N ILE A 95 -3.35 9.95 1.04
CA ILE A 95 -2.33 9.41 0.13
C ILE A 95 -2.36 7.89 0.12
N VAL A 96 -2.74 7.28 -1.01
CA VAL A 96 -2.69 5.82 -1.17
C VAL A 96 -1.32 5.40 -1.69
N ASN A 97 -0.61 4.57 -0.93
CA ASN A 97 0.61 3.90 -1.39
C ASN A 97 0.23 2.65 -2.22
N VAL A 98 0.52 2.66 -3.51
CA VAL A 98 0.30 1.51 -4.41
C VAL A 98 1.67 0.98 -4.85
N GLN A 99 2.07 -0.19 -4.35
CA GLN A 99 3.41 -0.73 -4.60
C GLN A 99 3.68 -0.87 -6.11
N GLY A 100 4.84 -0.38 -6.57
CA GLY A 100 5.19 -0.32 -8.00
C GLY A 100 5.19 -1.67 -8.73
N ASP A 101 5.26 -2.77 -7.98
CA ASP A 101 5.25 -4.15 -8.47
C ASP A 101 3.88 -4.85 -8.46
N GLU A 102 2.77 -4.09 -8.37
CA GLU A 102 1.38 -4.56 -8.47
C GLU A 102 0.72 -4.15 -9.82
N PRO A 103 1.20 -4.61 -11.00
CA PRO A 103 0.69 -4.17 -12.31
C PRO A 103 -0.75 -4.62 -12.61
N MET A 104 -1.30 -5.48 -11.76
CA MET A 104 -2.67 -6.02 -11.84
C MET A 104 -3.59 -5.47 -10.74
N ILE A 105 -3.17 -4.44 -9.99
CA ILE A 105 -4.01 -3.81 -8.97
C ILE A 105 -5.38 -3.41 -9.54
N GLU A 106 -6.46 -3.82 -8.88
CA GLU A 106 -7.81 -3.41 -9.28
C GLU A 106 -8.07 -1.98 -8.76
N PRO A 107 -8.53 -1.05 -9.62
CA PRO A 107 -8.74 0.35 -9.22
C PRO A 107 -9.74 0.53 -8.07
N ASP A 108 -10.70 -0.38 -7.95
CA ASP A 108 -11.71 -0.35 -6.88
C ASP A 108 -11.13 -0.66 -5.51
N ILE A 109 -10.02 -1.42 -5.42
CA ILE A 109 -9.31 -1.65 -4.15
C ILE A 109 -8.77 -0.32 -3.62
N ILE A 110 -8.15 0.48 -4.50
CA ILE A 110 -7.59 1.79 -4.17
C ILE A 110 -8.70 2.73 -3.67
N ASN A 111 -9.86 2.72 -4.36
CA ASN A 111 -11.05 3.47 -3.96
C ASN A 111 -11.56 3.03 -2.57
N LEU A 112 -11.64 1.72 -2.33
CA LEU A 112 -12.10 1.14 -1.06
C LEU A 112 -11.17 1.50 0.10
N THR A 113 -9.84 1.40 -0.06
CA THR A 113 -8.92 1.76 1.02
C THR A 113 -9.01 3.25 1.35
N ALA A 114 -9.09 4.12 0.33
CA ALA A 114 -9.19 5.56 0.56
C ALA A 114 -10.51 5.96 1.25
N GLY A 115 -11.63 5.34 0.86
CA GLY A 115 -12.93 5.56 1.48
C GLY A 115 -13.02 5.02 2.91
N ASP A 116 -12.37 3.88 3.18
CA ASP A 116 -12.34 3.27 4.52
C ASP A 116 -11.62 4.14 5.55
N LEU A 117 -10.48 4.75 5.18
CA LEU A 117 -9.80 5.72 6.05
C LEU A 117 -10.68 6.93 6.38
N GLN A 118 -11.46 7.40 5.40
CA GLN A 118 -12.41 8.51 5.61
C GLN A 118 -13.60 8.12 6.50
N ALA A 119 -14.01 6.84 6.48
CA ALA A 119 -15.06 6.31 7.35
C ALA A 119 -14.58 6.10 8.80
N HIS A 120 -13.30 5.75 9.00
CA HIS A 120 -12.71 5.43 10.29
C HIS A 120 -11.83 6.58 10.82
N SER A 121 -12.45 7.68 11.27
CA SER A 121 -11.73 8.87 11.75
C SER A 121 -10.81 8.68 12.96
N ALA A 122 -10.88 7.53 13.65
CA ALA A 122 -9.95 7.15 14.72
C ALA A 122 -8.69 6.43 14.19
N ALA A 123 -8.57 6.22 12.88
CA ALA A 123 -7.46 5.57 12.22
C ALA A 123 -6.55 6.58 11.52
N ALA A 124 -5.24 6.37 11.63
CA ALA A 124 -4.24 7.13 10.87
C ALA A 124 -3.88 6.46 9.52
N ILE A 125 -4.17 5.17 9.42
CA ILE A 125 -3.82 4.29 8.30
C ILE A 125 -4.99 3.34 8.05
N SER A 126 -5.30 3.09 6.78
CA SER A 126 -6.14 1.99 6.33
C SER A 126 -5.37 1.12 5.34
N THR A 127 -5.66 -0.18 5.32
CA THR A 127 -5.02 -1.17 4.45
C THR A 127 -5.99 -2.28 4.06
N CYS A 128 -5.81 -2.92 2.90
CA CYS A 128 -6.67 -4.02 2.46
C CYS A 128 -6.07 -5.39 2.80
N ALA A 129 -6.95 -6.37 3.04
CA ALA A 129 -6.58 -7.74 3.27
C ALA A 129 -7.54 -8.71 2.57
N TYR A 130 -6.99 -9.81 2.08
CA TYR A 130 -7.72 -10.87 1.36
C TYR A 130 -7.82 -12.13 2.21
N PRO A 131 -8.92 -12.89 2.15
CA PRO A 131 -8.96 -14.23 2.74
C PRO A 131 -7.82 -15.11 2.22
N LEU A 132 -7.19 -15.90 3.11
CA LEU A 132 -6.25 -16.95 2.67
C LEU A 132 -7.01 -17.96 1.80
N ALA A 133 -6.48 -18.28 0.62
CA ALA A 133 -7.11 -19.24 -0.29
C ALA A 133 -7.03 -20.67 0.27
N ASP A 134 -5.91 -21.03 0.90
CA ASP A 134 -5.75 -22.33 1.53
C ASP A 134 -4.93 -22.29 2.84
N ARG A 135 -4.77 -23.48 3.44
CA ARG A 135 -4.06 -23.67 4.70
C ARG A 135 -2.52 -23.55 4.56
N GLN A 136 -1.95 -23.76 3.38
CA GLN A 136 -0.51 -23.64 3.13
C GLN A 136 -0.06 -22.18 3.19
N ASP A 137 -0.88 -21.26 2.64
CA ASP A 137 -0.63 -19.81 2.73
C ASP A 137 -0.52 -19.33 4.18
N PHE A 138 -1.30 -19.93 5.10
CA PHE A 138 -1.20 -19.63 6.54
C PHE A 138 0.18 -19.95 7.13
N PHE A 139 0.88 -20.95 6.60
CA PHE A 139 2.22 -21.32 7.05
C PHE A 139 3.35 -20.67 6.24
N ASN A 140 3.04 -20.07 5.08
CA ASN A 140 4.03 -19.43 4.20
C ASN A 140 4.59 -18.13 4.82
N PRO A 141 5.89 -18.03 5.17
CA PRO A 141 6.47 -16.86 5.82
C PRO A 141 6.69 -15.65 4.88
N ASN A 142 6.48 -15.84 3.58
CA ASN A 142 6.48 -14.74 2.60
C ASN A 142 5.14 -13.98 2.60
N ILE A 143 4.07 -14.64 3.07
CA ILE A 143 2.75 -14.06 3.27
C ILE A 143 2.69 -13.46 4.68
N VAL A 144 2.38 -12.17 4.77
CA VAL A 144 2.04 -11.51 6.03
C VAL A 144 0.55 -11.69 6.29
N LYS A 145 0.19 -11.97 7.54
CA LYS A 145 -1.18 -12.14 8.02
C LYS A 145 -1.53 -11.00 8.97
N VAL A 146 -2.79 -10.57 8.95
CA VAL A 146 -3.36 -9.64 9.92
C VAL A 146 -4.37 -10.37 10.81
N VAL A 147 -4.48 -9.93 12.06
CA VAL A 147 -5.59 -10.24 12.97
C VAL A 147 -6.36 -8.95 13.21
N CYS A 148 -7.67 -8.96 13.02
CA CYS A 148 -8.54 -7.79 13.15
C CYS A 148 -9.49 -7.92 14.36
N SER A 149 -9.97 -6.80 14.88
CA SER A 149 -11.10 -6.74 15.83
C SER A 149 -12.44 -6.97 15.11
N SER A 150 -13.54 -7.07 15.87
CA SER A 150 -14.91 -7.05 15.33
C SER A 150 -15.21 -5.81 14.50
N ASP A 151 -14.53 -4.71 14.83
CA ASP A 151 -14.75 -3.37 14.27
C ASP A 151 -13.75 -3.08 13.14
N GLN A 152 -13.15 -4.14 12.57
CA GLN A 152 -12.17 -4.09 11.47
C GLN A 152 -10.93 -3.22 11.74
N TYR A 153 -10.49 -3.10 13.00
CA TYR A 153 -9.17 -2.54 13.32
C TYR A 153 -8.10 -3.63 13.40
N ALA A 154 -6.93 -3.39 12.82
CA ALA A 154 -5.81 -4.32 12.86
C ALA A 154 -5.22 -4.36 14.27
N LEU A 155 -5.26 -5.54 14.89
CA LEU A 155 -4.69 -5.80 16.21
C LEU A 155 -3.22 -6.25 16.11
N TYR A 156 -2.86 -6.96 15.05
CA TYR A 156 -1.52 -7.52 14.89
C TYR A 156 -1.20 -7.93 13.44
N PHE A 157 0.05 -7.73 13.02
CA PHE A 157 0.61 -8.15 11.73
C PHE A 157 1.74 -9.16 11.96
N SER A 158 1.76 -10.29 11.25
CA SER A 158 2.84 -11.28 11.39
C SER A 158 3.09 -12.12 10.14
N ARG A 159 4.35 -12.55 9.95
CA ARG A 159 4.70 -13.60 8.98
C ARG A 159 4.51 -15.00 9.56
N ALA A 160 4.56 -15.14 10.88
CA ALA A 160 4.39 -16.41 11.57
C ALA A 160 2.89 -16.82 11.65
N PRO A 161 2.58 -18.12 11.62
CA PRO A 161 1.23 -18.61 11.93
C PRO A 161 0.90 -18.36 13.41
N PHE A 162 -0.30 -17.85 13.67
CA PHE A 162 -0.86 -17.75 15.03
C PHE A 162 -1.67 -19.00 15.41
N ARG A 163 -2.04 -19.15 16.70
CA ARG A 163 -2.85 -20.29 17.19
C ARG A 163 -4.29 -19.82 17.47
N GLY A 164 -5.27 -20.40 16.77
CA GLY A 164 -6.71 -20.15 16.98
C GLY A 164 -7.59 -20.67 15.82
N HIS A 165 -8.86 -20.97 16.09
CA HIS A 165 -9.91 -21.24 15.10
C HIS A 165 -10.85 -20.04 15.03
N ALA A 166 -11.22 -19.56 13.82
CA ALA A 166 -12.08 -18.39 13.66
C ALA A 166 -12.59 -18.19 12.20
N THR A 167 -13.31 -17.09 11.92
CA THR A 167 -14.02 -16.79 10.64
C THR A 167 -13.83 -15.32 10.16
N ILE A 168 -14.17 -15.06 8.88
CA ILE A 168 -13.93 -13.86 8.04
C ILE A 168 -14.85 -12.64 8.30
N LEU A 169 -14.36 -11.41 8.02
CA LEU A 169 -15.14 -10.25 7.53
C LEU A 169 -14.32 -9.39 6.52
N LEU A 170 -15.01 -8.64 5.64
CA LEU A 170 -14.53 -8.04 4.37
C LEU A 170 -13.73 -6.71 4.51
N PRO A 171 -13.25 -6.13 3.40
CA PRO A 171 -11.94 -6.34 2.77
C PRO A 171 -10.85 -5.34 3.24
N VAL A 172 -11.19 -4.42 4.14
CA VAL A 172 -10.34 -3.30 4.57
C VAL A 172 -10.18 -3.32 6.08
N THR A 173 -9.06 -2.82 6.58
CA THR A 173 -8.70 -2.85 7.99
C THR A 173 -7.96 -1.57 8.39
N ALA A 174 -8.49 -0.91 9.42
CA ALA A 174 -8.00 0.36 9.94
C ALA A 174 -6.93 0.17 11.04
N ILE A 175 -6.01 1.12 11.24
CA ILE A 175 -4.97 1.06 12.29
C ILE A 175 -5.05 2.29 13.20
N SER A 176 -5.17 2.06 14.51
CA SER A 176 -5.19 3.07 15.57
C SER A 176 -3.93 3.03 16.46
N GLY A 177 -3.76 4.05 17.31
CA GLY A 177 -2.51 4.45 17.97
C GLY A 177 -1.92 3.52 19.08
N PRO A 178 -1.12 4.08 20.02
CA PRO A 178 -0.09 3.32 20.73
C PRO A 178 -0.63 2.28 21.71
N TYR A 179 -0.11 1.06 21.60
CA TYR A 179 -0.63 -0.15 22.25
C TYR A 179 -0.54 -0.15 23.78
N ARG A 180 -1.66 -0.43 24.45
CA ARG A 180 -1.69 -1.06 25.77
C ARG A 180 -2.86 -2.04 25.96
N GLN A 181 -2.57 -3.30 25.63
CA GLN A 181 -3.12 -4.56 26.17
C GLN A 181 -4.46 -4.52 26.94
N SER A 182 -5.55 -4.95 26.31
CA SER A 182 -6.56 -5.86 26.90
C SER A 182 -7.52 -6.39 25.81
N CYS A 183 -8.16 -7.54 26.05
CA CYS A 183 -9.09 -8.23 25.14
C CYS A 183 -8.50 -8.72 23.80
N LEU A 184 -7.72 -9.81 23.84
CA LEU A 184 -7.49 -10.65 22.66
C LEU A 184 -8.77 -11.42 22.30
N GLN A 185 -9.30 -11.20 21.10
CA GLN A 185 -10.25 -12.09 20.43
C GLN A 185 -9.66 -12.45 19.07
N VAL A 186 -9.28 -13.72 18.90
CA VAL A 186 -8.42 -14.13 17.78
C VAL A 186 -9.27 -14.41 16.53
N PHE A 187 -9.43 -13.34 15.74
CA PHE A 187 -9.79 -13.30 14.31
C PHE A 187 -8.88 -14.25 13.46
N PRO A 188 -9.05 -14.53 12.14
CA PRO A 188 -7.97 -15.21 11.40
C PRO A 188 -7.85 -14.90 9.90
N HIS A 189 -7.17 -15.79 9.17
CA HIS A 189 -7.22 -15.98 7.72
C HIS A 189 -7.30 -14.72 6.87
N CYS A 190 -6.31 -13.83 7.03
CA CYS A 190 -6.06 -12.74 6.10
C CYS A 190 -4.62 -12.81 5.54
N ILE A 191 -4.48 -12.54 4.25
CA ILE A 191 -3.26 -12.09 3.55
C ILE A 191 -3.30 -10.56 3.52
N ILE A 192 -2.19 -9.91 3.82
CA ILE A 192 -2.03 -8.48 3.54
C ILE A 192 -1.36 -8.30 2.17
N LEU A 193 -2.04 -7.61 1.26
CA LEU A 193 -1.38 -6.84 0.21
C LEU A 193 -1.19 -5.43 0.78
N ALA A 194 0.06 -5.04 0.99
CA ALA A 194 0.40 -3.88 1.82
C ALA A 194 0.21 -2.54 1.07
N TYR A 195 -1.04 -2.12 0.94
CA TYR A 195 -1.42 -0.75 0.63
C TYR A 195 -1.47 0.04 1.93
N THR A 196 -0.42 0.81 2.22
CA THR A 196 -0.39 1.68 3.41
C THR A 196 -0.88 3.05 3.00
N LEU A 197 -2.12 3.40 3.34
CA LEU A 197 -2.50 4.82 3.36
C LEU A 197 -1.77 5.53 4.48
N ILE A 198 -1.32 6.76 4.23
CA ILE A 198 -0.72 7.62 5.25
C ILE A 198 -1.36 9.00 5.10
N VAL A 199 -1.93 9.51 6.19
CA VAL A 199 -2.31 10.92 6.30
C VAL A 199 -1.03 11.74 6.46
N ALA A 200 -0.88 12.82 5.69
CA ALA A 200 0.40 13.54 5.53
C ALA A 200 1.08 13.99 6.84
N GLY A 201 0.33 14.16 7.94
CA GLY A 201 0.83 14.54 9.27
C GLY A 201 0.86 13.43 10.35
N SER A 202 0.90 12.13 10.00
CA SER A 202 0.93 10.99 10.95
C SER A 202 2.30 10.36 11.18
#